data_AF-A0A832VMC3-F1
#
_entry.id   AF-A0A832VMC3-F1
#
_cell.length_a   1.000
_cell.length_b   1.000
_cell.length_c   1.000
_cell.angle_alpha   90.00
_cell.angle_beta   90.00
_cell.angle_gamma   90.00
#
_symmetry.space_group_name_H-M   'P 1'
#
loop_
_entity.id
_entity.type
_entity.pdbx_description
1 polymer ?
#
loop_
_entity_poly.entity_id
_entity_poly.type
_entity_poly.pdbx_seq_one_letter_code
_entity_poly.pdbx_strand_id
1 'polypeptide(L)'
;MEWKKTLLTGAAAGASVGFFGSLNGFFDIGYGSFGGFLASIIAFILLSAFGVKIISKKTGFCDPSLKHLIPVSFLTFVIPVFGPALGAGSTGPEYVGALIVFGAVGGLFWSTPFVGWSYYKSV
;
A
#
# COMPACT_ATOMS: atom_id res chain seq x y z
N MET A 1 -19.85 11.86 6.21
CA MET A 1 -18.40 11.74 6.47
C MET A 1 -17.82 10.66 5.57
N GLU A 2 -16.79 10.99 4.77
CA GLU A 2 -16.17 10.07 3.81
C GLU A 2 -15.21 9.04 4.43
N TRP A 3 -15.25 8.85 5.75
CA TRP A 3 -14.31 7.99 6.47
C TRP A 3 -14.23 6.56 5.93
N LYS A 4 -15.35 5.97 5.54
CA LYS A 4 -15.39 4.64 4.90
C LYS A 4 -14.61 4.63 3.58
N LYS A 5 -14.73 5.70 2.78
CA LYS A 5 -14.01 5.83 1.52
C LYS A 5 -12.51 5.99 1.76
N THR A 6 -12.12 6.80 2.75
CA THR A 6 -10.71 6.97 3.16
C THR A 6 -10.09 5.67 3.64
N LEU A 7 -10.81 4.87 4.43
CA LEU A 7 -10.34 3.55 4.85
C LEU A 7 -10.23 2.59 3.66
N LEU A 8 -11.23 2.55 2.77
CA LEU A 8 -11.23 1.68 1.60
C LEU A 8 -10.11 2.02 0.61
N THR A 9 -9.86 3.31 0.33
CA THR A 9 -8.75 3.72 -0.55
C THR A 9 -7.39 3.45 0.09
N GLY A 10 -7.30 3.59 1.41
CA GLY A 10 -6.14 3.14 2.19
C GLY A 10 -5.88 1.64 2.08
N ALA A 11 -6.92 0.84 2.28
CA ALA A 11 -6.88 -0.62 2.13
C ALA A 11 -6.45 -1.03 0.73
N ALA A 12 -7.04 -0.42 -0.30
CA ALA A 12 -6.71 -0.67 -1.70
C ALA A 12 -5.25 -0.33 -2.00
N ALA A 13 -4.74 0.79 -1.49
CA ALA A 13 -3.35 1.17 -1.69
C ALA A 13 -2.40 0.23 -0.95
N GLY A 14 -2.74 -0.17 0.27
CA GLY A 14 -1.97 -1.16 1.00
C GLY A 14 -1.95 -2.53 0.28
N ALA A 15 -3.10 -2.99 -0.22
CA ALA A 15 -3.21 -4.22 -1.01
C ALA A 15 -2.35 -4.17 -2.28
N SER A 16 -2.38 -3.03 -3.00
CA SER A 16 -1.52 -2.81 -4.17
C SER A 16 -0.04 -2.81 -3.82
N VAL A 17 0.36 -2.23 -2.68
CA VAL A 17 1.75 -2.31 -2.18
C VAL A 17 2.15 -3.77 -1.93
N GLY A 18 1.29 -4.56 -1.28
CA GLY A 18 1.52 -5.98 -1.05
C GLY A 18 1.66 -6.77 -2.35
N PHE A 19 0.81 -6.50 -3.34
CA PHE A 19 0.90 -7.11 -4.66
C PHE A 19 2.22 -6.77 -5.36
N PHE A 20 2.60 -5.49 -5.44
CA PHE A 20 3.87 -5.10 -6.07
C PHE A 20 5.08 -5.66 -5.31
N GLY A 21 5.03 -5.65 -3.97
CA GLY A 21 6.04 -6.27 -3.12
C GLY A 21 6.16 -7.78 -3.34
N SER A 22 5.10 -8.47 -3.77
CA SER A 22 5.17 -9.89 -4.09
C SER A 22 5.93 -10.18 -5.40
N LEU A 23 5.91 -9.24 -6.36
CA LEU A 23 6.60 -9.40 -7.66
C LEU A 23 8.11 -9.54 -7.50
N ASN A 24 8.67 -8.96 -6.45
CA ASN A 24 10.06 -9.14 -6.04
C ASN A 24 10.45 -10.61 -5.91
N GLY A 25 9.56 -11.47 -5.39
CA GLY A 25 9.83 -12.90 -5.23
C GLY A 25 9.92 -13.66 -6.57
N PHE A 26 9.37 -13.12 -7.65
CA PHE A 26 9.36 -13.77 -8.97
C PHE A 26 10.43 -13.24 -9.91
N PHE A 27 10.68 -11.94 -9.86
CA PHE A 27 11.46 -11.22 -10.86
C PHE A 27 12.78 -10.64 -10.33
N ASP A 28 13.11 -10.92 -9.06
CA ASP A 28 14.32 -10.44 -8.38
C ASP A 28 14.54 -8.92 -8.54
N ILE A 29 13.44 -8.16 -8.43
CA ILE A 29 13.42 -6.73 -8.76
C ILE A 29 14.15 -5.93 -7.67
N GLY A 30 15.35 -5.47 -8.00
CA GLY A 30 16.07 -4.47 -7.20
C GLY A 30 16.97 -5.05 -6.09
N TYR A 31 17.09 -6.36 -5.90
CA TYR A 31 17.97 -6.92 -4.86
C TYR A 31 19.46 -6.94 -5.21
N GLY A 32 19.82 -6.70 -6.48
CA GLY A 32 21.22 -6.65 -6.91
C GLY A 32 22.03 -5.48 -6.32
N SER A 33 21.39 -4.46 -5.77
CA SER A 33 22.05 -3.37 -5.05
C SER A 33 21.11 -2.68 -4.06
N PHE A 34 21.66 -2.13 -2.97
CA PHE A 34 20.87 -1.35 -2.01
C PHE A 34 20.12 -0.18 -2.66
N GLY A 35 20.73 0.48 -3.65
CA GLY A 35 20.10 1.55 -4.42
C GLY A 35 18.91 1.05 -5.26
N GLY A 36 19.06 -0.10 -5.93
CA GLY A 36 17.97 -0.73 -6.69
C GLY A 36 16.79 -1.12 -5.80
N PHE A 37 17.08 -1.60 -4.58
CA PHE A 37 16.08 -1.97 -3.60
C PHE A 37 15.29 -0.75 -3.10
N LEU A 38 15.99 0.34 -2.76
CA LEU A 38 15.31 1.59 -2.38
C LEU A 38 14.46 2.15 -3.53
N ALA A 39 14.97 2.07 -4.77
CA ALA A 39 14.23 2.52 -5.94
C ALA A 39 12.96 1.69 -6.18
N SER A 40 13.00 0.36 -6.01
CA SER A 40 11.81 -0.50 -6.16
C SER A 40 10.78 -0.22 -5.08
N ILE A 41 11.20 -0.01 -3.82
CA ILE A 41 10.31 0.39 -2.72
C ILE A 41 9.58 1.69 -3.05
N ILE A 42 10.32 2.73 -3.43
CA ILE A 42 9.76 4.04 -3.78
C ILE A 42 8.80 3.88 -4.97
N ALA A 43 9.17 3.10 -5.98
CA ALA A 43 8.32 2.84 -7.14
C ALA A 43 7.01 2.16 -6.74
N PHE A 44 7.03 1.13 -5.89
CA PHE A 44 5.83 0.42 -5.45
C PHE A 44 4.88 1.32 -4.64
N ILE A 45 5.43 2.14 -3.76
CA ILE A 45 4.66 3.09 -2.95
C ILE A 45 3.98 4.13 -3.86
N LEU A 46 4.73 4.72 -4.79
CA LEU A 46 4.18 5.72 -5.70
C LEU A 46 3.18 5.09 -6.67
N LEU A 47 3.50 3.95 -7.28
CA LEU A 47 2.63 3.28 -8.24
C LEU A 47 1.31 2.86 -7.59
N SER A 48 1.36 2.38 -6.34
CA SER A 48 0.15 2.09 -5.57
C SER A 48 -0.67 3.35 -5.30
N ALA A 49 -0.06 4.40 -4.71
CA ALA A 49 -0.76 5.61 -4.33
C ALA A 49 -1.39 6.34 -5.52
N PHE A 50 -0.65 6.48 -6.63
CA PHE A 50 -1.14 7.08 -7.86
C PHE A 50 -2.16 6.17 -8.56
N GLY A 51 -1.91 4.86 -8.61
CA GLY A 51 -2.81 3.88 -9.21
C GLY A 51 -4.19 3.93 -8.58
N VAL A 52 -4.27 3.84 -7.24
CA VAL A 52 -5.53 3.91 -6.50
C VAL A 52 -6.23 5.25 -6.67
N LYS A 53 -5.48 6.36 -6.69
CA LYS A 53 -6.08 7.68 -6.96
C LYS A 53 -6.69 7.76 -8.36
N ILE A 54 -5.95 7.33 -9.39
CA ILE A 54 -6.42 7.35 -10.78
C ILE A 54 -7.65 6.45 -10.95
N ILE A 55 -7.61 5.24 -10.41
CA ILE A 55 -8.72 4.28 -10.46
C ILE A 55 -9.94 4.85 -9.73
N SER A 56 -9.77 5.34 -8.50
CA SER A 56 -10.88 5.91 -7.71
C SER A 56 -11.55 7.09 -8.42
N LYS A 57 -10.75 7.95 -9.07
CA LYS A 57 -11.25 9.10 -9.84
C LYS A 57 -11.96 8.65 -11.13
N LYS A 58 -11.41 7.68 -11.86
CA LYS A 58 -12.04 7.15 -13.09
C LYS A 58 -13.36 6.44 -12.81
N THR A 59 -13.46 5.71 -11.70
CA THR A 59 -14.68 4.99 -11.30
C THR A 59 -15.71 5.92 -10.63
N GLY A 60 -15.37 7.19 -10.39
CA GLY A 60 -16.26 8.14 -9.70
C GLY A 60 -16.49 7.82 -8.22
N PHE A 61 -15.64 6.99 -7.61
CA PHE A 61 -15.82 6.51 -6.23
C PHE A 61 -15.48 7.61 -5.20
N CYS A 62 -14.29 8.21 -5.34
CA CYS A 62 -13.75 9.23 -4.47
C CYS A 62 -12.55 9.92 -5.15
N ASP A 63 -12.17 11.12 -4.70
CA ASP A 63 -10.89 11.76 -5.04
C ASP A 63 -9.95 11.74 -3.82
N PRO A 64 -9.29 10.60 -3.53
CA PRO A 64 -8.42 10.49 -2.37
C PRO A 64 -7.15 11.33 -2.54
N SER A 65 -6.73 11.97 -1.45
CA SER A 65 -5.54 12.82 -1.44
C SER A 65 -4.26 11.98 -1.47
N LEU A 66 -3.34 12.32 -2.38
CA LEU A 66 -1.99 11.74 -2.42
C LEU A 66 -1.21 12.00 -1.11
N LYS A 67 -1.51 13.10 -0.42
CA LYS A 67 -0.90 13.43 0.88
C LYS A 67 -1.26 12.43 1.98
N HIS A 68 -2.33 11.63 1.79
CA HIS A 68 -2.74 10.54 2.67
C HIS A 68 -2.26 9.19 2.13
N LEU A 69 -2.51 8.92 0.85
CA LEU A 69 -2.16 7.66 0.18
C LEU A 69 -0.66 7.32 0.24
N ILE A 70 0.23 8.30 0.04
CA ILE A 70 1.68 8.05 0.04
C ILE A 70 2.18 7.63 1.44
N PRO A 71 1.91 8.38 2.53
CA PRO A 71 2.30 7.94 3.87
C PRO A 71 1.71 6.59 4.28
N VAL A 72 0.44 6.32 3.93
CA VAL A 72 -0.19 5.03 4.23
C VAL A 72 0.48 3.89 3.49
N SER A 73 0.77 4.07 2.21
CA SER A 73 1.47 3.08 1.39
C SER A 73 2.89 2.83 1.92
N PHE A 74 3.59 3.88 2.34
CA PHE A 74 4.92 3.78 2.94
C PHE A 74 4.90 3.00 4.27
N LEU A 75 4.04 3.38 5.21
CA LEU A 75 3.94 2.72 6.52
C LEU A 75 3.48 1.26 6.38
N THR A 76 2.60 0.99 5.42
CA THR A 76 2.17 -0.36 5.06
C THR A 76 3.31 -1.18 4.46
N PHE A 77 4.15 -0.57 3.62
CA PHE A 77 5.31 -1.28 3.11
C PHE A 77 6.26 -1.66 4.24
N VAL A 78 6.68 -0.67 5.05
CA VAL A 78 7.76 -0.82 6.04
C VAL A 78 7.40 -1.77 7.18
N ILE A 79 6.15 -1.72 7.69
CA ILE A 79 5.79 -2.45 8.90
C ILE A 79 5.18 -3.83 8.56
N PRO A 80 4.00 -3.93 7.91
CA PRO A 80 3.36 -5.22 7.68
C PRO A 80 3.86 -5.99 6.44
N VAL A 81 4.41 -5.33 5.41
CA VAL A 81 4.78 -6.02 4.15
C VAL A 81 6.26 -6.40 4.10
N PHE A 82 7.16 -5.57 4.63
CA PHE A 82 8.61 -5.72 4.52
C PHE A 82 9.14 -7.06 5.05
N GLY A 83 8.75 -7.41 6.28
CA GLY A 83 9.20 -8.65 6.93
C GLY A 83 8.81 -9.89 6.13
N PRO A 84 7.51 -10.11 5.85
CA PRO A 84 7.07 -11.23 5.04
C PRO A 84 7.66 -11.24 3.62
N ALA A 85 7.88 -10.08 3.00
CA ALA A 85 8.47 -9.98 1.66
C ALA A 85 9.95 -10.43 1.59
N LEU A 86 10.70 -10.32 2.69
CA LEU A 86 12.10 -10.76 2.76
C LEU A 86 12.27 -12.15 3.37
N GLY A 87 11.37 -12.55 4.27
CA GLY A 87 11.47 -13.80 5.02
C GLY A 87 10.75 -15.00 4.41
N ALA A 88 9.94 -14.79 3.37
CA ALA A 88 9.20 -15.89 2.76
C ALA A 88 10.12 -16.80 1.94
N GLY A 89 10.24 -18.07 2.36
CA GLY A 89 10.93 -19.12 1.59
C GLY A 89 10.13 -19.67 0.40
N SER A 90 8.97 -19.08 0.10
CA SER A 90 8.06 -19.54 -0.95
C SER A 90 7.63 -18.38 -1.84
N THR A 91 7.53 -18.62 -3.14
CA THR A 91 7.07 -17.65 -4.16
C THR A 91 5.74 -18.09 -4.78
N GLY A 92 4.95 -18.90 -4.08
CA GLY A 92 3.67 -19.42 -4.57
C GLY A 92 2.51 -18.41 -4.51
N PRO A 93 1.32 -18.80 -5.00
CA PRO A 93 0.10 -17.99 -4.89
C PRO A 93 -0.25 -17.61 -3.43
N GLU A 94 0.10 -18.47 -2.47
CA GLU A 94 -0.11 -18.25 -1.04
C GLU A 94 0.71 -17.07 -0.54
N TYR A 95 1.96 -16.93 -1.02
CA TYR A 95 2.83 -15.80 -0.71
C TYR A 95 2.25 -14.48 -1.23
N VAL A 96 1.78 -14.48 -2.48
CA VAL A 96 1.12 -13.30 -3.09
C VAL A 96 -0.13 -12.93 -2.29
N GLY A 97 -0.99 -13.91 -2.00
CA GLY A 97 -2.21 -13.70 -1.22
C GLY A 97 -1.93 -13.14 0.17
N ALA A 98 -0.94 -13.71 0.88
CA ALA A 98 -0.55 -13.24 2.20
C ALA A 98 -0.08 -11.79 2.18
N LEU A 99 0.79 -11.40 1.24
CA LEU A 99 1.26 -10.02 1.12
C LEU A 99 0.15 -9.03 0.79
N ILE A 100 -0.79 -9.41 -0.08
CA ILE A 100 -1.96 -8.59 -0.39
C ILE A 100 -2.80 -8.37 0.89
N VAL A 101 -3.02 -9.41 1.68
CA VAL A 101 -3.80 -9.32 2.94
C VAL A 101 -3.07 -8.45 3.97
N PHE A 102 -1.78 -8.67 4.19
CA PHE A 102 -0.97 -7.82 5.09
C PHE A 102 -0.96 -6.37 4.62
N GLY A 103 -0.83 -6.16 3.31
CA GLY A 103 -0.96 -4.87 2.67
C GLY A 103 -2.31 -4.23 2.97
N ALA A 104 -3.42 -4.93 2.72
CA ALA A 104 -4.76 -4.41 2.94
C ALA A 104 -5.02 -4.03 4.41
N VAL A 105 -4.62 -4.91 5.35
CA VAL A 105 -4.77 -4.68 6.79
C VAL A 105 -3.91 -3.49 7.23
N GLY A 106 -2.67 -3.39 6.75
CA GLY A 106 -1.81 -2.25 6.99
C GLY A 106 -2.41 -0.95 6.46
N GLY A 107 -2.89 -0.96 5.22
CA GLY A 107 -3.51 0.19 4.58
C GLY A 107 -4.76 0.69 5.31
N LEU A 108 -5.58 -0.23 5.83
CA LEU A 108 -6.70 0.09 6.72
C LEU A 108 -6.22 0.74 8.01
N PHE A 109 -5.29 0.09 8.72
CA PHE A 109 -4.80 0.53 10.01
C PHE A 109 -4.16 1.93 9.92
N TRP A 110 -3.26 2.15 8.96
CA TRP A 110 -2.56 3.42 8.80
C TRP A 110 -3.44 4.54 8.23
N SER A 111 -4.65 4.22 7.74
CA SER A 111 -5.63 5.23 7.35
C SER A 111 -6.45 5.77 8.53
N THR A 112 -6.42 5.09 9.69
CA THR A 112 -7.17 5.52 10.87
C THR A 112 -6.78 6.90 11.41
N PRO A 113 -5.51 7.34 11.45
CA PRO A 113 -5.16 8.68 11.95
C PRO A 113 -5.69 9.78 11.02
N PHE A 114 -5.74 9.54 9.71
CA PHE A 114 -6.27 10.48 8.73
C PHE A 114 -7.79 10.63 8.85
N VAL A 115 -8.48 9.53 9.10
CA VAL A 115 -9.91 9.54 9.41
C VAL A 115 -10.18 10.30 10.71
N GLY A 116 -9.43 10.01 11.78
CA GLY A 116 -9.57 10.69 13.07
C GLY A 116 -9.30 12.20 12.95
N TRP A 117 -8.27 12.60 12.21
CA TRP A 117 -7.96 14.01 11.94
C TRP A 117 -9.05 14.71 11.13
N SER A 118 -9.60 14.03 10.13
CA SER A 118 -10.72 14.57 9.35
C SER A 118 -11.99 14.71 10.20
N TYR A 119 -12.24 13.78 11.11
CA TYR A 119 -13.36 13.84 12.05
C TYR A 119 -13.21 15.04 12.99
N TYR A 120 -12.04 15.20 13.61
CA TYR A 120 -11.75 16.32 14.51
C TYR A 120 -11.92 17.68 13.82
N LYS A 121 -11.47 17.84 12.57
CA LYS A 121 -11.63 19.08 11.81
C LYS A 121 -13.06 19.38 11.34
N SER A 122 -13.96 18.40 11.43
CA SER A 122 -15.37 18.56 11.05
C SER A 122 -16.31 18.82 12.24
N VAL A 123 -15.76 18.79 13.45
CA VAL A 123 -16.40 19.25 14.70
C VAL A 123 -16.01 20.70 14.93
#